data_AF-A0A3B8IW74-F1
#
_entry.id   AF-A0A3B8IW74-F1
#
_cell.length_a   1.000
_cell.length_b   1.000
_cell.length_c   1.000
_cell.angle_alpha   90.00
_cell.angle_beta   90.00
_cell.angle_gamma   90.00
#
_symmetry.space_group_name_H-M   'P 1'
#
loop_
_entity.id
_entity.type
_entity.pdbx_description
1 polymer ?
#
loop_
_entity_poly.entity_id
_entity_poly.type
_entity_poly.pdbx_seq_one_letter_code
_entity_poly.pdbx_strand_id
1 'polypeptide(L)'
;RREMPRGTAFGTEAVPKVSSNLAGQPVPTNDWWSTLVWTTANSTPHGWPFYAYPMSFRSRPDGLAVELTVPTAGPRQYKQPMSEAFPIVVGVQGLGTSESLVHDFTDWTVTAAWFEGGHNFTATIGMGMPFVYFEKGSSETAVVKVNFGSQVTVNGNVILIENNMNGADYAVYGPAGSTWSGNGGEYTSTLNGKNYWSMALLPSGVAPATAAADWAQYAMVFPGNTEANYSYNPSTGEVTTDFLVTPDVKEGTNSTVLQGALPHQWGNLASSSAQPGTYTHPSVRGDIKFIAANSFSTSRTFYGILPTLPDVADYSDSFDRSELFSLIDGQKNSVLQAYTDSYNDGKLMNRLAQMVRIADQIGHTEARDQMLATMKARLE
;
A
#
# COMPACT_ATOMS: atom_id res chain seq x y z
N ARG A 1 27.86 4.08 -0.32
CA ARG A 1 27.31 4.99 0.72
C ARG A 1 25.83 4.72 0.79
N ARG A 2 25.28 4.26 1.93
CA ARG A 2 23.82 4.29 2.11
C ARG A 2 23.48 5.75 2.36
N GLU A 3 22.99 6.45 1.34
CA GLU A 3 22.40 7.76 1.57
C GLU A 3 21.06 7.51 2.27
N MET A 4 20.97 7.90 3.55
CA MET A 4 19.68 7.96 4.22
C MET A 4 18.80 9.00 3.52
N PRO A 5 17.46 8.87 3.57
CA PRO A 5 16.56 9.84 2.97
C PRO A 5 16.92 11.25 3.45
N ARG A 6 16.93 12.22 2.54
CA ARG A 6 17.25 13.60 2.89
C ARG A 6 16.16 14.17 3.79
N GLY A 7 16.56 14.79 4.90
CA GLY A 7 15.69 15.49 5.80
C GLY A 7 15.15 16.79 5.21
N THR A 8 14.61 17.66 6.07
CA THR A 8 13.98 18.93 5.68
C THR A 8 14.96 19.96 5.11
N ALA A 9 16.28 19.76 5.24
CA ALA A 9 17.32 20.61 4.69
C ALA A 9 18.31 19.80 3.85
N PHE A 10 18.97 20.45 2.89
CA PHE A 10 19.98 19.80 2.06
C PHE A 10 21.15 19.33 2.94
N GLY A 11 21.46 18.03 2.88
CA GLY A 11 22.54 17.43 3.66
C GLY A 11 22.16 16.99 5.07
N THR A 12 20.89 17.10 5.49
CA THR A 12 20.43 16.50 6.75
C THR A 12 19.86 15.11 6.51
N GLU A 13 20.02 14.23 7.51
CA GLU A 13 19.41 12.90 7.51
C GLU A 13 17.97 13.02 8.01
N ALA A 14 17.03 12.36 7.32
CA ALA A 14 15.66 12.28 7.81
C ALA A 14 15.60 11.34 9.02
N VAL A 15 14.83 11.74 10.03
CA VAL A 15 14.56 10.92 11.21
C VAL A 15 13.19 10.25 11.01
N PRO A 16 13.10 8.92 11.07
CA PRO A 16 11.82 8.23 10.90
C PRO A 16 10.90 8.49 12.10
N LYS A 17 9.63 8.84 11.81
CA LYS A 17 8.56 9.02 12.79
C LYS A 17 7.94 7.67 13.14
N VAL A 18 8.61 6.94 14.02
CA VAL A 18 8.17 5.62 14.51
C VAL A 18 8.00 5.63 16.01
N SER A 19 7.04 4.86 16.52
CA SER A 19 6.87 4.68 17.96
C SER A 19 7.95 3.78 18.56
N SER A 20 8.03 3.72 19.89
CA SER A 20 8.95 2.82 20.61
C SER A 20 8.75 1.34 20.31
N ASN A 21 7.59 0.93 19.77
CA ASN A 21 7.32 -0.45 19.37
C ASN A 21 8.26 -0.94 18.25
N LEU A 22 8.77 -0.02 17.42
CA LEU A 22 9.70 -0.32 16.32
C LEU A 22 11.16 0.03 16.66
N ALA A 23 11.47 0.27 17.94
CA ALA A 23 12.82 0.63 18.36
C ALA A 23 13.84 -0.46 17.98
N GLY A 24 14.90 -0.06 17.28
CA GLY A 24 15.97 -0.97 16.83
C GLY A 24 15.64 -1.79 15.58
N GLN A 25 14.43 -1.66 15.02
CA GLN A 25 14.06 -2.32 13.78
C GLN A 25 14.41 -1.46 12.56
N PRO A 26 14.83 -2.07 11.43
CA PRO A 26 14.93 -1.35 10.17
C PRO A 26 13.57 -0.78 9.75
N VAL A 27 13.51 0.52 9.49
CA VAL A 27 12.27 1.18 9.09
C VAL A 27 12.07 1.00 7.58
N PRO A 28 10.90 0.50 7.13
CA PRO A 28 10.62 0.31 5.71
C PRO A 28 10.51 1.65 4.96
N THR A 29 10.84 1.59 3.67
CA THR A 29 10.76 2.71 2.73
C THR A 29 10.04 2.27 1.47
N ASN A 30 9.68 3.23 0.60
CA ASN A 30 9.08 2.95 -0.71
C ASN A 30 7.73 2.22 -0.67
N ASP A 31 6.99 2.40 0.42
CA ASP A 31 5.68 1.79 0.63
C ASP A 31 4.54 2.82 0.48
N TRP A 32 3.32 2.33 0.24
CA TRP A 32 2.13 3.16 0.00
C TRP A 32 1.78 4.09 1.18
N TRP A 33 2.27 3.77 2.38
CA TRP A 33 2.10 4.51 3.62
C TRP A 33 3.38 5.22 4.10
N SER A 34 4.48 5.19 3.33
CA SER A 34 5.76 5.79 3.72
C SER A 34 5.68 7.28 4.07
N THR A 35 4.64 7.98 3.63
CA THR A 35 4.40 9.38 4.05
C THR A 35 4.17 9.55 5.55
N LEU A 36 3.79 8.49 6.27
CA LEU A 36 3.66 8.50 7.72
C LEU A 36 5.02 8.47 8.42
N VAL A 37 6.03 7.87 7.79
CA VAL A 37 7.37 7.72 8.37
C VAL A 37 8.18 9.01 8.22
N TRP A 38 8.11 9.67 7.07
CA TRP A 38 9.09 10.69 6.69
C TRP A 38 8.49 12.09 6.62
N THR A 39 9.08 13.03 7.36
CA THR A 39 8.92 14.47 7.10
C THR A 39 10.02 14.95 6.17
N THR A 40 9.62 15.48 5.03
CA THR A 40 10.49 16.01 3.97
C THR A 40 10.31 17.51 3.87
N ALA A 41 11.16 18.20 3.12
CA ALA A 41 11.03 19.63 2.86
C ALA A 41 9.66 20.04 2.27
N ASN A 42 8.94 19.10 1.65
CA ASN A 42 7.65 19.32 1.01
C ASN A 42 6.50 18.61 1.72
N SER A 43 6.66 18.11 2.97
CA SER A 43 5.57 17.47 3.71
C SER A 43 5.41 18.04 5.13
N THR A 44 4.34 17.64 5.80
CA THR A 44 4.06 18.03 7.20
C THR A 44 4.49 16.91 8.16
N PRO A 45 4.55 17.16 9.48
CA PRO A 45 4.67 16.09 10.48
C PRO A 45 3.54 15.05 10.43
N HIS A 46 2.41 15.36 9.77
CA HIS A 46 1.34 14.41 9.48
C HIS A 46 1.40 13.79 8.08
N GLY A 47 2.44 14.10 7.30
CA GLY A 47 2.61 13.61 5.94
C GLY A 47 1.63 14.23 4.94
N TRP A 48 1.40 13.48 3.86
CA TRP A 48 0.47 13.73 2.75
C TRP A 48 -0.61 12.65 2.71
N PRO A 49 -1.63 12.79 1.83
CA PRO A 49 -2.56 11.70 1.57
C PRO A 49 -1.86 10.41 1.13
N PHE A 50 -2.40 9.28 1.58
CA PHE A 50 -1.98 7.95 1.18
C PHE A 50 -3.20 7.07 0.86
N TYR A 51 -3.00 6.01 0.09
CA TYR A 51 -4.08 5.28 -0.59
C TYR A 51 -3.94 3.78 -0.34
N ALA A 52 -4.87 3.20 0.41
CA ALA A 52 -4.92 1.76 0.62
C ALA A 52 -5.94 1.07 -0.29
N TYR A 53 -6.81 1.81 -1.00
CA TYR A 53 -7.90 1.30 -1.84
C TYR A 53 -8.90 0.38 -1.12
N PRO A 54 -10.21 0.57 -1.31
CA PRO A 54 -10.85 1.65 -2.07
C PRO A 54 -10.70 3.03 -1.41
N MET A 55 -10.38 3.09 -0.11
CA MET A 55 -10.26 4.34 0.64
C MET A 55 -8.92 5.04 0.44
N SER A 56 -8.94 6.34 0.71
CA SER A 56 -7.76 7.19 0.89
C SER A 56 -7.78 7.84 2.28
N PHE A 57 -6.59 8.24 2.72
CA PHE A 57 -6.33 8.57 4.09
C PHE A 57 -5.42 9.78 4.20
N ARG A 58 -5.59 10.54 5.28
CA ARG A 58 -4.62 11.56 5.70
C ARG A 58 -4.55 11.65 7.21
N SER A 59 -3.35 11.63 7.75
CA SER A 59 -3.16 11.92 9.17
C SER A 59 -3.38 13.41 9.44
N ARG A 60 -3.97 13.72 10.59
CA ARG A 60 -4.28 15.07 11.05
C ARG A 60 -3.98 15.19 12.55
N PRO A 61 -3.88 16.42 13.09
CA PRO A 61 -3.76 16.64 14.53
C PRO A 61 -4.90 16.02 15.34
N ASP A 62 -6.10 15.94 14.77
CA ASP A 62 -7.31 15.42 15.42
C ASP A 62 -7.67 13.98 15.02
N GLY A 63 -6.74 13.24 14.38
CA GLY A 63 -6.89 11.82 14.09
C GLY A 63 -6.66 11.46 12.62
N LEU A 64 -7.40 10.46 12.14
CA LEU A 64 -7.31 9.97 10.77
C LEU A 64 -8.49 10.48 9.93
N ALA A 65 -8.19 11.26 8.89
CA ALA A 65 -9.18 11.54 7.85
C ALA A 65 -9.31 10.35 6.90
N VAL A 66 -10.56 10.02 6.55
CA VAL A 66 -10.91 8.94 5.63
C VAL A 66 -11.87 9.46 4.58
N GLU A 67 -11.65 9.09 3.32
CA GLU A 67 -12.60 9.34 2.25
C GLU A 67 -12.53 8.28 1.15
N LEU A 68 -13.50 8.33 0.24
CA LEU A 68 -13.44 7.65 -1.04
C LEU A 68 -12.97 8.66 -2.08
N THR A 69 -11.77 8.48 -2.64
CA THR A 69 -11.30 9.30 -3.76
C THR A 69 -11.61 8.58 -5.08
N VAL A 70 -12.46 9.18 -5.91
CA VAL A 70 -12.77 8.67 -7.26
C VAL A 70 -12.12 9.58 -8.29
N PRO A 71 -11.08 9.15 -9.03
CA PRO A 71 -10.47 10.01 -10.04
C PRO A 71 -11.45 10.37 -11.15
N THR A 72 -11.40 11.62 -11.61
CA THR A 72 -12.15 12.09 -12.78
C THR A 72 -11.33 11.88 -14.04
N ALA A 73 -11.97 11.37 -15.10
CA ALA A 73 -11.35 11.23 -16.42
C ALA A 73 -11.24 12.58 -17.12
N GLY A 74 -10.02 12.93 -17.51
CA GLY A 74 -9.72 14.02 -18.43
C GLY A 74 -9.00 13.52 -19.68
N PRO A 75 -8.84 14.36 -20.72
CA PRO A 75 -8.27 13.94 -22.01
C PRO A 75 -6.83 13.38 -21.96
N ARG A 76 -6.09 13.67 -20.88
CA ARG A 76 -4.67 13.32 -20.73
C ARG A 76 -4.32 12.67 -19.38
N GLN A 77 -5.29 12.56 -18.48
CA GLN A 77 -5.04 12.13 -17.11
C GLN A 77 -6.32 11.61 -16.45
N TYR A 78 -6.13 10.69 -15.51
CA TYR A 78 -7.16 10.17 -14.63
C TYR A 78 -6.68 10.42 -13.20
N LYS A 79 -7.15 11.51 -12.57
CA LYS A 79 -6.65 11.93 -11.25
C LYS A 79 -7.69 12.70 -10.43
N GLN A 80 -7.63 12.53 -9.13
CA GLN A 80 -8.27 13.40 -8.13
C GLN A 80 -7.39 13.36 -6.86
N PRO A 81 -6.95 14.51 -6.32
CA PRO A 81 -6.31 14.53 -5.01
C PRO A 81 -7.34 14.23 -3.92
N MET A 82 -6.87 13.80 -2.74
CA MET A 82 -7.75 13.71 -1.58
C MET A 82 -8.31 15.11 -1.25
N SER A 83 -9.58 15.20 -0.84
CA SER A 83 -10.20 16.49 -0.55
C SER A 83 -9.69 17.10 0.75
N GLU A 84 -9.50 18.42 0.76
CA GLU A 84 -9.23 19.19 1.99
C GLU A 84 -10.48 19.36 2.86
N ALA A 85 -11.64 18.83 2.44
CA ALA A 85 -12.86 18.83 3.25
C ALA A 85 -12.83 17.80 4.39
N PHE A 86 -11.97 16.77 4.29
CA PHE A 86 -11.83 15.68 5.28
C PHE A 86 -13.21 15.16 5.74
N PRO A 87 -13.96 14.54 4.83
CA PRO A 87 -15.39 14.34 5.00
C PRO A 87 -15.73 13.41 6.17
N ILE A 88 -14.80 12.54 6.56
CA ILE A 88 -14.82 11.81 7.83
C ILE A 88 -13.46 11.98 8.52
N VAL A 89 -13.48 12.26 9.83
CA VAL A 89 -12.29 12.20 10.70
C VAL A 89 -12.60 11.33 11.91
N VAL A 90 -11.76 10.31 12.14
CA VAL A 90 -11.89 9.39 13.28
C VAL A 90 -10.73 9.62 14.24
N GLY A 91 -11.02 9.71 15.52
CA GLY A 91 -10.02 9.97 16.56
C GLY A 91 -10.60 9.79 17.97
N VAL A 92 -10.05 10.55 18.90
CA VAL A 92 -10.50 10.60 20.30
C VAL A 92 -10.73 12.04 20.75
N GLN A 93 -11.56 12.23 21.77
CA GLN A 93 -11.96 13.55 22.24
C GLN A 93 -10.76 14.32 22.80
N GLY A 94 -10.58 15.55 22.33
CA GLY A 94 -9.46 16.40 22.74
C GLY A 94 -8.14 16.13 22.02
N LEU A 95 -8.09 15.17 21.08
CA LEU A 95 -6.88 14.86 20.34
C LEU A 95 -6.36 16.08 19.56
N GLY A 96 -5.09 16.39 19.75
CA GLY A 96 -4.41 17.52 19.12
C GLY A 96 -2.90 17.29 19.08
N THR A 97 -2.46 16.30 18.30
CA THR A 97 -1.05 15.95 18.20
C THR A 97 -0.31 16.85 17.21
N SER A 98 0.96 17.10 17.47
CA SER A 98 1.92 17.79 16.60
C SER A 98 2.39 16.91 15.43
N GLU A 99 2.36 15.59 15.58
CA GLU A 99 2.73 14.63 14.53
C GLU A 99 1.97 13.30 14.66
N SER A 100 2.10 12.46 13.63
CA SER A 100 1.75 11.04 13.71
C SER A 100 2.96 10.15 13.49
N LEU A 101 2.89 8.97 14.09
CA LEU A 101 3.94 7.96 14.06
C LEU A 101 3.44 6.70 13.34
N VAL A 102 4.38 5.89 12.86
CA VAL A 102 4.12 4.48 12.55
C VAL A 102 4.38 3.66 13.81
N HIS A 103 3.36 2.91 14.24
CA HIS A 103 3.41 2.07 15.43
C HIS A 103 3.78 0.63 15.10
N ASP A 104 3.23 0.10 14.02
CA ASP A 104 3.47 -1.26 13.55
C ASP A 104 3.19 -1.37 12.05
N PHE A 105 3.67 -2.44 11.41
CA PHE A 105 3.36 -2.76 10.02
C PHE A 105 3.56 -4.25 9.74
N THR A 106 2.88 -4.74 8.71
CA THR A 106 3.03 -6.10 8.17
C THR A 106 3.06 -6.03 6.64
N ASP A 107 3.00 -7.15 5.92
CA ASP A 107 3.21 -7.15 4.46
C ASP A 107 2.23 -6.25 3.68
N TRP A 108 1.00 -6.05 4.17
CA TRP A 108 0.07 -5.09 3.56
C TRP A 108 -0.78 -4.29 4.54
N THR A 109 -0.43 -4.25 5.83
CA THR A 109 -1.06 -3.35 6.82
C THR A 109 -0.05 -2.40 7.46
N VAL A 110 -0.55 -1.24 7.89
CA VAL A 110 0.20 -0.27 8.71
C VAL A 110 -0.69 0.18 9.87
N THR A 111 -0.10 0.33 11.05
CA THR A 111 -0.73 0.96 12.21
C THR A 111 -0.15 2.35 12.41
N ALA A 112 -0.95 3.38 12.15
CA ALA A 112 -0.62 4.76 12.48
C ALA A 112 -0.96 5.06 13.95
N ALA A 113 -0.20 5.95 14.58
CA ALA A 113 -0.39 6.33 15.99
C ALA A 113 -0.34 7.85 16.21
N TRP A 114 -1.14 8.29 17.17
CA TRP A 114 -1.25 9.65 17.66
C TRP A 114 -1.04 9.63 19.18
N PHE A 115 0.21 9.78 19.61
CA PHE A 115 0.63 9.68 21.01
C PHE A 115 1.15 11.03 21.51
N GLU A 116 0.29 11.85 22.11
CA GLU A 116 0.69 13.15 22.67
C GLU A 116 -0.25 13.58 23.80
N GLY A 117 0.28 14.27 24.82
CA GLY A 117 -0.56 14.86 25.87
C GLY A 117 -1.33 13.85 26.73
N GLY A 118 -0.89 12.59 26.77
CA GLY A 118 -1.59 11.49 27.44
C GLY A 118 -2.65 10.80 26.57
N HIS A 119 -2.86 11.25 25.33
CA HIS A 119 -3.70 10.58 24.35
C HIS A 119 -2.99 9.36 23.75
N ASN A 120 -3.76 8.29 23.49
CA ASN A 120 -3.24 7.06 22.89
C ASN A 120 -4.24 6.54 21.86
N PHE A 121 -4.15 7.04 20.63
CA PHE A 121 -5.02 6.62 19.53
C PHE A 121 -4.20 5.93 18.44
N THR A 122 -4.67 4.79 17.95
CA THR A 122 -4.09 4.08 16.81
C THR A 122 -5.13 3.74 15.76
N ALA A 123 -4.68 3.63 14.50
CA ALA A 123 -5.49 3.18 13.38
C ALA A 123 -4.70 2.20 12.50
N THR A 124 -5.22 0.99 12.32
CA THR A 124 -4.68 -0.03 11.43
C THR A 124 -5.42 -0.03 10.11
N ILE A 125 -4.66 0.10 9.02
CA ILE A 125 -5.14 0.24 7.64
C ILE A 125 -4.48 -0.84 6.80
N GLY A 126 -5.25 -1.55 5.97
CA GLY A 126 -4.74 -2.56 5.06
C GLY A 126 -5.00 -2.24 3.58
N MET A 127 -4.04 -2.53 2.71
CA MET A 127 -4.22 -2.43 1.26
C MET A 127 -5.37 -3.34 0.79
N GLY A 128 -6.31 -2.80 0.03
CA GLY A 128 -7.50 -3.48 -0.48
C GLY A 128 -8.59 -3.70 0.56
N MET A 129 -8.31 -3.49 1.86
CA MET A 129 -9.26 -3.85 2.92
C MET A 129 -10.40 -2.83 3.02
N PRO A 130 -11.65 -3.30 3.18
CA PRO A 130 -12.80 -2.41 3.32
C PRO A 130 -12.89 -1.78 4.72
N PHE A 131 -12.21 -2.34 5.71
CA PHE A 131 -12.22 -1.88 7.09
C PHE A 131 -10.96 -1.10 7.47
N VAL A 132 -11.16 -0.13 8.36
CA VAL A 132 -10.14 0.53 9.16
C VAL A 132 -10.43 0.20 10.62
N TYR A 133 -9.39 -0.14 11.35
CA TYR A 133 -9.50 -0.66 12.71
C TYR A 133 -8.84 0.31 13.69
N PHE A 134 -9.51 0.62 14.79
CA PHE A 134 -9.07 1.68 15.69
C PHE A 134 -8.93 1.16 17.11
N GLU A 135 -7.90 1.63 17.81
CA GLU A 135 -7.77 1.44 19.25
C GLU A 135 -7.51 2.77 19.96
N LYS A 136 -7.94 2.86 21.23
CA LYS A 136 -7.75 4.06 22.08
C LYS A 136 -7.24 3.71 23.48
N GLY A 137 -6.76 4.70 24.22
CA GLY A 137 -6.55 4.61 25.65
C GLY A 137 -7.84 4.29 26.42
N SER A 138 -7.73 3.61 27.55
CA SER A 138 -8.89 3.17 28.35
C SER A 138 -9.75 4.34 28.86
N SER A 139 -9.14 5.48 29.16
CA SER A 139 -9.82 6.69 29.64
C SER A 139 -10.35 7.61 28.54
N GLU A 140 -10.06 7.31 27.28
CA GLU A 140 -10.40 8.20 26.16
C GLU A 140 -11.84 7.97 25.67
N THR A 141 -12.42 8.98 25.02
CA THR A 141 -13.72 8.90 24.35
C THR A 141 -13.48 8.86 22.85
N ALA A 142 -13.99 7.84 22.15
CA ALA A 142 -13.89 7.75 20.69
C ALA A 142 -14.73 8.85 20.02
N VAL A 143 -14.26 9.38 18.90
CA VAL A 143 -14.91 10.45 18.14
C VAL A 143 -14.93 10.10 16.65
N VAL A 144 -16.09 10.31 16.03
CA VAL A 144 -16.29 10.29 14.58
C VAL A 144 -16.89 11.63 14.17
N LYS A 145 -16.14 12.40 13.38
CA LYS A 145 -16.62 13.63 12.75
C LYS A 145 -17.03 13.34 11.32
N VAL A 146 -18.18 13.84 10.91
CA VAL A 146 -18.73 13.78 9.55
C VAL A 146 -18.87 15.22 9.05
N ASN A 147 -17.87 15.69 8.31
CA ASN A 147 -17.73 17.08 7.88
C ASN A 147 -18.28 17.34 6.46
N PHE A 148 -18.99 16.36 5.90
CA PHE A 148 -19.65 16.44 4.60
C PHE A 148 -21.16 16.31 4.80
N GLY A 149 -21.93 16.90 3.89
CA GLY A 149 -23.40 16.84 3.92
C GLY A 149 -23.91 15.43 3.64
N SER A 150 -23.87 14.57 4.67
CA SER A 150 -24.31 13.18 4.64
C SER A 150 -25.51 12.95 5.53
N GLN A 151 -26.34 11.98 5.15
CA GLN A 151 -27.32 11.43 6.07
C GLN A 151 -26.59 10.52 7.06
N VAL A 152 -26.82 10.73 8.35
CA VAL A 152 -26.21 9.91 9.40
C VAL A 152 -27.30 9.36 10.30
N THR A 153 -27.30 8.04 10.46
CA THR A 153 -28.22 7.32 11.35
C THR A 153 -27.42 6.61 12.43
N VAL A 154 -27.76 6.86 13.69
CA VAL A 154 -27.17 6.14 14.82
C VAL A 154 -28.15 5.07 15.30
N ASN A 155 -27.70 3.82 15.33
CA ASN A 155 -28.46 2.68 15.85
C ASN A 155 -27.60 1.92 16.88
N GLY A 156 -27.74 2.29 18.15
CA GLY A 156 -26.97 1.69 19.24
C GLY A 156 -25.47 1.87 19.04
N ASN A 157 -24.75 0.76 18.88
CA ASN A 157 -23.30 0.73 18.65
C ASN A 157 -22.90 0.95 17.18
N VAL A 158 -23.85 1.20 16.26
CA VAL A 158 -23.55 1.40 14.83
C VAL A 158 -23.90 2.82 14.39
N ILE A 159 -23.00 3.48 13.66
CA ILE A 159 -23.28 4.69 12.89
C ILE A 159 -23.32 4.29 11.41
N LEU A 160 -24.42 4.59 10.72
CA LEU A 160 -24.52 4.49 9.27
C LEU A 160 -24.40 5.89 8.67
N ILE A 161 -23.43 6.10 7.78
CA ILE A 161 -23.17 7.37 7.08
C ILE A 161 -23.45 7.13 5.60
N GLU A 162 -24.45 7.79 5.05
CA GLU A 162 -24.93 7.57 3.70
C GLU A 162 -24.64 8.77 2.79
N ASN A 163 -24.35 8.49 1.51
CA ASN A 163 -24.09 9.49 0.48
C ASN A 163 -23.04 10.52 0.89
N ASN A 164 -21.93 10.06 1.48
CA ASN A 164 -20.77 10.89 1.75
C ASN A 164 -20.03 11.23 0.44
N MET A 165 -18.82 11.76 0.55
CA MET A 165 -18.05 12.21 -0.60
C MET A 165 -17.96 11.13 -1.69
N ASN A 166 -18.21 11.54 -2.94
CA ASN A 166 -18.29 10.66 -4.11
C ASN A 166 -19.35 9.55 -4.01
N GLY A 167 -20.40 9.75 -3.21
CA GLY A 167 -21.50 8.80 -3.04
C GLY A 167 -21.12 7.60 -2.15
N ALA A 168 -20.06 7.73 -1.36
CA ALA A 168 -19.60 6.67 -0.48
C ALA A 168 -20.53 6.47 0.72
N ASP A 169 -20.79 5.22 1.08
CA ASP A 169 -21.50 4.85 2.28
C ASP A 169 -20.55 4.17 3.27
N TYR A 170 -20.66 4.49 4.55
CA TYR A 170 -19.81 3.94 5.61
C TYR A 170 -20.64 3.41 6.77
N ALA A 171 -20.10 2.41 7.46
CA ALA A 171 -20.59 1.99 8.75
C ALA A 171 -19.47 2.05 9.79
N VAL A 172 -19.73 2.68 10.94
CA VAL A 172 -18.84 2.65 12.10
C VAL A 172 -19.44 1.72 13.14
N TYR A 173 -18.66 0.77 13.62
CA TYR A 173 -19.08 -0.25 14.57
C TYR A 173 -18.33 -0.08 15.89
N GLY A 174 -19.08 0.11 16.97
CA GLY A 174 -18.58 0.02 18.34
C GLY A 174 -18.83 -1.37 18.94
N PRO A 175 -18.19 -1.71 20.06
CA PRO A 175 -18.36 -2.98 20.77
C PRO A 175 -19.79 -3.23 21.23
N ALA A 176 -20.14 -4.49 21.42
CA ALA A 176 -21.44 -4.91 21.95
C ALA A 176 -21.76 -4.19 23.28
N GLY A 177 -22.98 -3.65 23.37
CA GLY A 177 -23.45 -2.89 24.54
C GLY A 177 -22.98 -1.43 24.62
N SER A 178 -22.14 -0.98 23.69
CA SER A 178 -21.83 0.44 23.52
C SER A 178 -22.97 1.19 22.83
N THR A 179 -22.95 2.51 22.94
CA THR A 179 -23.79 3.40 22.15
C THR A 179 -22.96 4.56 21.61
N TRP A 180 -23.33 5.04 20.41
CA TRP A 180 -22.88 6.33 19.92
C TRP A 180 -23.88 7.41 20.29
N SER A 181 -23.37 8.60 20.59
CA SER A 181 -24.17 9.78 20.93
C SER A 181 -23.62 11.00 20.23
N GLY A 182 -24.49 11.93 19.84
CA GLY A 182 -24.09 13.13 19.11
C GLY A 182 -25.09 13.49 18.03
N ASN A 183 -24.92 14.69 17.47
CA ASN A 183 -25.71 15.21 16.36
C ASN A 183 -24.86 16.24 15.60
N GLY A 184 -25.35 16.67 14.42
CA GLY A 184 -24.73 17.80 13.71
C GLY A 184 -23.32 17.56 13.19
N GLY A 185 -22.91 16.30 13.01
CA GLY A 185 -21.62 15.95 12.40
C GLY A 185 -20.53 15.53 13.38
N GLU A 186 -20.78 15.46 14.69
CA GLU A 186 -19.83 14.86 15.65
C GLU A 186 -20.53 13.81 16.51
N TYR A 187 -19.95 12.60 16.57
CA TYR A 187 -20.47 11.46 17.30
C TYR A 187 -19.40 10.88 18.21
N THR A 188 -19.77 10.54 19.43
CA THR A 188 -18.86 10.11 20.48
C THR A 188 -19.33 8.84 21.16
N SER A 189 -18.38 8.03 21.65
CA SER A 189 -18.68 6.84 22.44
C SER A 189 -17.56 6.53 23.43
N THR A 190 -17.94 6.10 24.63
CA THR A 190 -17.02 5.48 25.60
C THR A 190 -16.73 4.02 25.26
N LEU A 191 -17.37 3.47 24.22
CA LEU A 191 -17.26 2.09 23.75
C LEU A 191 -17.58 1.07 24.86
N ASN A 192 -18.47 1.42 25.80
CA ASN A 192 -18.79 0.58 26.96
C ASN A 192 -17.54 0.19 27.78
N GLY A 193 -16.58 1.12 27.90
CA GLY A 193 -15.32 0.89 28.61
C GLY A 193 -14.29 0.05 27.85
N LYS A 194 -14.60 -0.36 26.62
CA LYS A 194 -13.64 -1.03 25.72
C LYS A 194 -12.79 0.00 24.98
N ASN A 195 -11.81 -0.51 24.25
CA ASN A 195 -10.75 0.27 23.63
C ASN A 195 -10.62 0.04 22.13
N TYR A 196 -11.56 -0.65 21.48
CA TYR A 196 -11.51 -0.99 20.06
C TYR A 196 -12.82 -0.63 19.35
N TRP A 197 -12.73 -0.23 18.09
CA TRP A 197 -13.86 -0.04 17.17
C TRP A 197 -13.36 -0.08 15.73
N SER A 198 -14.27 -0.10 14.76
CA SER A 198 -13.89 -0.11 13.35
C SER A 198 -14.83 0.70 12.48
N MET A 199 -14.38 1.01 11.27
CA MET A 199 -15.19 1.63 10.23
C MET A 199 -14.99 0.90 8.92
N ALA A 200 -16.07 0.68 8.17
CA ALA A 200 -16.03 0.11 6.83
C ALA A 200 -16.52 1.09 5.77
N LEU A 201 -15.88 1.08 4.60
CA LEU A 201 -16.49 1.58 3.37
C LEU A 201 -17.39 0.48 2.80
N LEU A 202 -18.70 0.70 2.78
CA LEU A 202 -19.69 -0.26 2.32
C LEU A 202 -19.60 -0.46 0.79
N PRO A 203 -19.94 -1.67 0.29
CA PRO A 203 -19.82 -1.99 -1.13
C PRO A 203 -20.83 -1.21 -1.97
N SER A 204 -20.42 -0.80 -3.17
CA SER A 204 -21.27 -0.09 -4.12
C SER A 204 -22.38 -1.00 -4.66
N GLY A 205 -23.58 -0.44 -4.88
CA GLY A 205 -24.69 -1.17 -5.51
C GLY A 205 -25.48 -2.09 -4.55
N VAL A 206 -25.22 -1.99 -3.25
CA VAL A 206 -25.97 -2.68 -2.19
C VAL A 206 -26.60 -1.62 -1.28
N ALA A 207 -27.80 -1.86 -0.78
CA ALA A 207 -28.42 -0.95 0.19
C ALA A 207 -27.52 -0.80 1.44
N PRO A 208 -27.18 0.43 1.88
CA PRO A 208 -26.21 0.63 2.96
C PRO A 208 -26.55 -0.08 4.25
N ALA A 209 -27.81 -0.04 4.68
CA ALA A 209 -28.27 -0.73 5.89
C ALA A 209 -28.12 -2.26 5.80
N THR A 210 -28.35 -2.85 4.62
CA THR A 210 -28.16 -4.29 4.39
C THR A 210 -26.68 -4.64 4.46
N ALA A 211 -25.83 -3.94 3.72
CA ALA A 211 -24.40 -4.18 3.73
C ALA A 211 -23.79 -3.99 5.13
N ALA A 212 -24.24 -2.95 5.86
CA ALA A 212 -23.78 -2.68 7.21
C ALA A 212 -24.15 -3.82 8.19
N ALA A 213 -25.36 -4.39 8.07
CA ALA A 213 -25.77 -5.54 8.86
C ALA A 213 -24.97 -6.79 8.50
N ASP A 214 -24.78 -7.07 7.21
CA ASP A 214 -24.05 -8.23 6.71
C ASP A 214 -22.57 -8.20 7.13
N TRP A 215 -21.96 -7.00 7.16
CA TRP A 215 -20.55 -6.82 7.49
C TRP A 215 -20.26 -6.66 8.98
N ALA A 216 -21.28 -6.49 9.82
CA ALA A 216 -21.11 -6.38 11.28
C ALA A 216 -20.33 -7.56 11.87
N GLN A 217 -20.45 -8.75 11.28
CA GLN A 217 -19.73 -9.96 11.70
C GLN A 217 -18.20 -9.85 11.57
N TYR A 218 -17.67 -8.97 10.71
CA TYR A 218 -16.23 -8.78 10.48
C TYR A 218 -15.66 -7.60 11.26
N ALA A 219 -16.53 -6.77 11.84
CA ALA A 219 -16.16 -5.46 12.39
C ALA A 219 -15.21 -5.53 13.59
N MET A 220 -15.20 -6.65 14.32
CA MET A 220 -14.37 -6.88 15.51
C MET A 220 -13.27 -7.93 15.30
N VAL A 221 -13.03 -8.31 14.04
CA VAL A 221 -11.94 -9.22 13.66
C VAL A 221 -10.86 -8.40 12.97
N PHE A 222 -9.83 -8.01 13.73
CA PHE A 222 -8.76 -7.15 13.24
C PHE A 222 -7.69 -8.01 12.53
N PRO A 223 -6.99 -7.49 11.52
CA PRO A 223 -5.87 -8.19 10.88
C PRO A 223 -4.62 -8.06 11.75
N GLY A 224 -4.46 -8.96 12.72
CA GLY A 224 -3.35 -8.93 13.69
C GLY A 224 -1.98 -9.16 13.06
N ASN A 225 -1.89 -10.00 12.03
CA ASN A 225 -0.68 -10.14 11.21
C ASN A 225 -1.05 -10.43 9.75
N THR A 226 -0.24 -9.95 8.79
CA THR A 226 -0.39 -10.29 7.37
C THR A 226 0.93 -10.69 6.72
N GLU A 227 0.91 -11.78 5.94
CA GLU A 227 2.09 -12.38 5.32
C GLU A 227 1.80 -12.83 3.89
N ALA A 228 2.67 -12.47 2.95
CA ALA A 228 2.64 -12.85 1.54
C ALA A 228 3.80 -13.80 1.24
N ASN A 229 3.51 -15.10 1.33
CA ASN A 229 4.50 -16.13 1.10
C ASN A 229 4.43 -16.62 -0.35
N TYR A 230 5.57 -16.78 -1.02
CA TYR A 230 5.60 -17.30 -2.38
C TYR A 230 6.44 -18.56 -2.50
N SER A 231 6.07 -19.41 -3.45
CA SER A 231 6.83 -20.58 -3.86
C SER A 231 6.93 -20.65 -5.38
N TYR A 232 8.03 -21.20 -5.87
CA TYR A 232 8.27 -21.42 -7.31
C TYR A 232 8.49 -22.90 -7.57
N ASN A 233 7.69 -23.47 -8.47
CA ASN A 233 7.84 -24.82 -8.97
C ASN A 233 8.61 -24.81 -10.29
N PRO A 234 9.91 -25.18 -10.31
CA PRO A 234 10.72 -25.14 -11.53
C PRO A 234 10.28 -26.14 -12.60
N SER A 235 9.54 -27.20 -12.24
CA SER A 235 9.07 -28.21 -13.20
C SER A 235 7.86 -27.76 -14.01
N THR A 236 7.04 -26.87 -13.45
CA THR A 236 5.84 -26.32 -14.11
C THR A 236 5.98 -24.85 -14.49
N GLY A 237 7.00 -24.17 -13.96
CA GLY A 237 7.13 -22.72 -14.05
C GLY A 237 6.16 -21.96 -13.13
N GLU A 238 5.37 -22.66 -12.31
CA GLU A 238 4.33 -22.04 -11.49
C GLU A 238 4.92 -21.26 -10.32
N VAL A 239 4.44 -20.03 -10.12
CA VAL A 239 4.67 -19.20 -8.95
C VAL A 239 3.33 -19.07 -8.23
N THR A 240 3.26 -19.64 -7.03
CA THR A 240 2.12 -19.52 -6.13
C THR A 240 2.43 -18.50 -5.06
N THR A 241 1.51 -17.59 -4.78
CA THR A 241 1.62 -16.65 -3.65
C THR A 241 0.41 -16.80 -2.75
N ASP A 242 0.66 -17.15 -1.49
CA ASP A 242 -0.32 -17.28 -0.42
C ASP A 242 -0.36 -15.99 0.40
N PHE A 243 -1.52 -15.36 0.45
CA PHE A 243 -1.80 -14.20 1.29
C PHE A 243 -2.51 -14.71 2.55
N LEU A 244 -1.83 -14.64 3.70
CA LEU A 244 -2.33 -15.11 4.99
C LEU A 244 -2.61 -13.94 5.93
N VAL A 245 -3.71 -14.03 6.67
CA VAL A 245 -4.07 -13.12 7.75
C VAL A 245 -4.25 -13.89 9.03
N THR A 246 -3.50 -13.53 10.06
CA THR A 246 -3.76 -14.00 11.43
C THR A 246 -4.73 -13.04 12.11
N PRO A 247 -5.97 -13.44 12.42
CA PRO A 247 -6.95 -12.55 13.04
C PRO A 247 -6.61 -12.26 14.50
N ASP A 248 -6.83 -11.02 14.93
CA ASP A 248 -6.93 -10.59 16.33
C ASP A 248 -8.41 -10.30 16.64
N VAL A 249 -9.09 -11.27 17.27
CA VAL A 249 -10.53 -11.20 17.55
C VAL A 249 -10.75 -10.39 18.83
N LYS A 250 -11.29 -9.18 18.69
CA LYS A 250 -11.56 -8.29 19.83
C LYS A 250 -12.82 -8.69 20.61
N GLU A 251 -13.84 -9.20 19.93
CA GLU A 251 -15.04 -9.79 20.54
C GLU A 251 -15.83 -10.68 19.57
N GLY A 252 -16.81 -11.43 20.12
CA GLY A 252 -17.65 -12.34 19.36
C GLY A 252 -16.98 -13.70 19.11
N THR A 253 -17.62 -14.51 18.26
CA THR A 253 -17.14 -15.86 17.91
C THR A 253 -16.65 -15.99 16.48
N ASN A 254 -16.85 -14.96 15.64
CA ASN A 254 -16.29 -14.95 14.29
C ASN A 254 -14.79 -14.66 14.36
N SER A 255 -14.01 -15.35 13.55
CA SER A 255 -12.56 -15.18 13.42
C SER A 255 -12.12 -14.95 11.98
N THR A 256 -13.06 -14.65 11.08
CA THR A 256 -12.78 -14.43 9.66
C THR A 256 -12.57 -12.95 9.40
N VAL A 257 -11.48 -12.59 8.72
CA VAL A 257 -11.24 -11.23 8.22
C VAL A 257 -11.88 -11.07 6.84
N LEU A 258 -12.45 -9.89 6.57
CA LEU A 258 -12.89 -9.51 5.23
C LEU A 258 -11.73 -8.83 4.50
N GLN A 259 -11.10 -9.56 3.60
CA GLN A 259 -9.99 -9.06 2.77
C GLN A 259 -10.51 -8.48 1.45
N GLY A 260 -9.71 -7.66 0.77
CA GLY A 260 -9.99 -7.24 -0.60
C GLY A 260 -8.88 -7.69 -1.55
N ALA A 261 -9.29 -8.30 -2.66
CA ALA A 261 -8.41 -8.67 -3.75
C ALA A 261 -8.43 -7.58 -4.83
N LEU A 262 -7.24 -7.16 -5.27
CA LEU A 262 -7.04 -6.28 -6.43
C LEU A 262 -7.17 -7.07 -7.75
N PRO A 263 -7.38 -6.41 -8.91
CA PRO A 263 -7.57 -7.11 -10.19
C PRO A 263 -6.49 -8.10 -10.60
N HIS A 264 -5.23 -7.79 -10.31
CA HIS A 264 -4.14 -8.72 -10.60
C HIS A 264 -4.16 -9.96 -9.70
N GLN A 265 -4.80 -9.90 -8.53
CA GLN A 265 -5.00 -11.03 -7.61
C GLN A 265 -6.24 -11.84 -7.99
N TRP A 266 -7.44 -11.22 -7.99
CA TRP A 266 -8.68 -11.99 -8.25
C TRP A 266 -8.75 -12.55 -9.67
N GLY A 267 -8.06 -11.92 -10.63
CA GLY A 267 -7.98 -12.46 -11.99
C GLY A 267 -7.15 -13.73 -12.11
N ASN A 268 -6.42 -14.11 -11.04
CA ASN A 268 -5.39 -15.14 -11.05
C ASN A 268 -5.36 -15.94 -9.74
N LEU A 269 -6.53 -16.10 -9.12
CA LEU A 269 -6.66 -16.97 -7.97
C LEU A 269 -6.31 -18.41 -8.35
N ALA A 270 -5.58 -19.08 -7.47
CA ALA A 270 -5.39 -20.52 -7.60
C ALA A 270 -6.77 -21.21 -7.55
N SER A 271 -6.91 -22.34 -8.24
CA SER A 271 -8.18 -23.10 -8.28
C SER A 271 -8.67 -23.55 -6.89
N SER A 272 -7.75 -23.77 -5.95
CA SER A 272 -8.03 -24.12 -4.55
C SER A 272 -8.20 -22.92 -3.63
N SER A 273 -8.02 -21.68 -4.12
CA SER A 273 -8.11 -20.48 -3.31
C SER A 273 -9.55 -20.19 -2.89
N ALA A 274 -9.71 -19.55 -1.73
CA ALA A 274 -10.93 -18.84 -1.40
C ALA A 274 -11.30 -17.87 -2.54
N GLN A 275 -12.59 -17.81 -2.86
CA GLN A 275 -13.12 -17.01 -3.96
C GLN A 275 -13.83 -15.76 -3.42
N PRO A 276 -13.84 -14.65 -4.16
CA PRO A 276 -14.56 -13.46 -3.75
C PRO A 276 -16.07 -13.69 -3.70
N GLY A 277 -16.72 -13.00 -2.77
CA GLY A 277 -18.17 -12.91 -2.71
C GLY A 277 -18.75 -12.03 -3.81
N THR A 278 -20.01 -11.64 -3.65
CA THR A 278 -20.73 -10.77 -4.59
C THR A 278 -20.42 -9.29 -4.40
N TYR A 279 -19.93 -8.91 -3.22
CA TYR A 279 -19.61 -7.52 -2.92
C TYR A 279 -18.32 -7.08 -3.61
N THR A 280 -18.40 -5.91 -4.24
CA THR A 280 -17.28 -5.27 -4.93
C THR A 280 -17.30 -3.77 -4.65
N HIS A 281 -16.14 -3.14 -4.85
CA HIS A 281 -16.05 -1.69 -4.86
C HIS A 281 -15.13 -1.21 -6.00
N PRO A 282 -15.54 -0.24 -6.84
CA PRO A 282 -14.68 0.30 -7.87
C PRO A 282 -13.48 1.05 -7.28
N SER A 283 -12.33 1.02 -7.96
CA SER A 283 -11.15 1.80 -7.58
C SER A 283 -10.37 2.25 -8.81
N VAL A 284 -9.38 3.14 -8.60
CA VAL A 284 -8.43 3.53 -9.66
C VAL A 284 -7.64 2.36 -10.25
N ARG A 285 -7.57 1.22 -9.54
CA ARG A 285 -6.90 -0.01 -10.00
C ARG A 285 -7.84 -1.00 -10.68
N GLY A 286 -9.13 -0.65 -10.83
CA GLY A 286 -10.23 -1.56 -11.18
C GLY A 286 -10.97 -2.06 -9.94
N ASP A 287 -11.96 -2.94 -10.13
CA ASP A 287 -12.80 -3.41 -9.03
C ASP A 287 -12.00 -4.17 -7.97
N ILE A 288 -12.15 -3.76 -6.72
CA ILE A 288 -11.75 -4.55 -5.56
C ILE A 288 -12.87 -5.54 -5.28
N LYS A 289 -12.54 -6.82 -5.17
CA LYS A 289 -13.50 -7.89 -4.81
C LYS A 289 -13.20 -8.40 -3.41
N PHE A 290 -14.22 -8.54 -2.58
CA PHE A 290 -14.02 -8.91 -1.18
C PHE A 290 -14.05 -10.43 -0.95
N ILE A 291 -13.09 -10.94 -0.19
CA ILE A 291 -12.94 -12.36 0.16
C ILE A 291 -13.08 -12.48 1.69
N ALA A 292 -14.11 -13.16 2.15
CA ALA A 292 -14.29 -13.50 3.56
C ALA A 292 -13.53 -14.79 3.88
N ALA A 293 -12.23 -14.66 4.11
CA ALA A 293 -11.34 -15.76 4.47
C ALA A 293 -10.09 -15.21 5.15
N ASN A 294 -9.39 -16.04 5.93
CA ASN A 294 -8.08 -15.69 6.51
C ASN A 294 -6.91 -16.03 5.57
N SER A 295 -7.19 -16.62 4.41
CA SER A 295 -6.18 -16.86 3.39
C SER A 295 -6.78 -16.91 1.99
N PHE A 296 -6.04 -16.42 1.00
CA PHE A 296 -6.30 -16.68 -0.42
C PHE A 296 -4.97 -16.80 -1.16
N SER A 297 -4.99 -17.45 -2.32
CA SER A 297 -3.77 -17.76 -3.06
C SER A 297 -3.90 -17.35 -4.52
N THR A 298 -2.81 -16.87 -5.11
CA THR A 298 -2.71 -16.62 -6.56
C THR A 298 -1.76 -17.62 -7.20
N SER A 299 -1.99 -17.94 -8.48
CA SER A 299 -1.08 -18.76 -9.28
C SER A 299 -0.77 -18.08 -10.61
N ARG A 300 0.52 -18.04 -10.96
CA ARG A 300 1.06 -17.45 -12.19
C ARG A 300 2.09 -18.38 -12.80
N THR A 301 2.25 -18.31 -14.12
CA THR A 301 3.36 -18.99 -14.80
C THR A 301 4.51 -18.03 -15.04
N PHE A 302 5.69 -18.38 -14.55
CA PHE A 302 6.95 -17.75 -14.93
C PHE A 302 7.48 -18.39 -16.22
N TYR A 303 7.65 -17.58 -17.26
CA TYR A 303 8.06 -18.03 -18.60
C TYR A 303 9.58 -18.02 -18.83
N GLY A 304 10.37 -17.80 -17.78
CA GLY A 304 11.82 -17.68 -17.89
C GLY A 304 12.29 -16.28 -18.32
N ILE A 305 13.60 -16.08 -18.24
CA ILE A 305 14.30 -14.91 -18.78
C ILE A 305 15.52 -15.37 -19.56
N LEU A 306 15.91 -14.62 -20.58
CA LEU A 306 17.17 -14.84 -21.30
C LEU A 306 18.22 -13.85 -20.81
N PRO A 307 19.47 -14.28 -20.54
CA PRO A 307 20.55 -13.36 -20.26
C PRO A 307 20.89 -12.52 -21.51
N THR A 308 20.77 -13.08 -22.70
CA THR A 308 20.89 -12.37 -23.97
C THR A 308 20.04 -13.09 -25.00
N LEU A 309 19.55 -12.37 -26.00
CA LEU A 309 18.99 -13.03 -27.18
C LEU A 309 20.09 -13.87 -27.83
N PRO A 310 19.81 -15.11 -28.27
CA PRO A 310 20.82 -15.94 -28.92
C PRO A 310 21.21 -15.41 -30.30
N ASP A 311 22.41 -15.76 -30.76
CA ASP A 311 22.89 -15.42 -32.11
C ASP A 311 22.21 -16.30 -33.17
N VAL A 312 20.96 -15.98 -33.45
CA VAL A 312 20.12 -16.63 -34.48
C VAL A 312 19.64 -15.61 -35.52
N ALA A 313 20.22 -14.41 -35.51
CA ALA A 313 19.83 -13.33 -36.41
C ALA A 313 20.22 -13.60 -37.87
N ASP A 314 21.21 -14.47 -38.10
CA ASP A 314 21.62 -14.94 -39.45
C ASP A 314 20.48 -15.66 -40.21
N TYR A 315 19.34 -15.99 -39.56
CA TYR A 315 18.13 -16.47 -40.23
C TYR A 315 17.24 -15.35 -40.83
N SER A 316 17.62 -14.07 -40.68
CA SER A 316 16.90 -12.93 -41.25
C SER A 316 17.63 -12.39 -42.47
N ASP A 317 16.91 -12.28 -43.60
CA ASP A 317 17.46 -11.77 -44.87
C ASP A 317 17.99 -10.33 -44.79
N SER A 318 17.56 -9.56 -43.78
CA SER A 318 17.97 -8.17 -43.56
C SER A 318 19.08 -7.99 -42.52
N PHE A 319 19.56 -9.07 -41.90
CA PHE A 319 20.60 -8.98 -40.88
C PHE A 319 21.99 -8.95 -41.52
N ASP A 320 22.79 -7.94 -41.16
CA ASP A 320 24.20 -7.83 -41.56
C ASP A 320 25.11 -7.96 -40.33
N ARG A 321 25.77 -9.11 -40.21
CA ARG A 321 26.74 -9.39 -39.14
C ARG A 321 27.93 -8.43 -39.14
N SER A 322 28.33 -7.94 -40.32
CA SER A 322 29.46 -7.00 -40.45
C SER A 322 29.08 -5.60 -39.96
N GLU A 323 27.84 -5.17 -40.19
CA GLU A 323 27.30 -3.94 -39.61
C GLU A 323 27.24 -4.03 -38.09
N LEU A 324 26.74 -5.14 -37.55
CA LEU A 324 26.73 -5.38 -36.10
C LEU A 324 28.15 -5.35 -35.51
N PHE A 325 29.12 -6.00 -36.17
CA PHE A 325 30.52 -5.96 -35.75
C PHE A 325 31.05 -4.52 -35.69
N SER A 326 30.78 -3.71 -36.71
CA SER A 326 31.18 -2.30 -36.78
C SER A 326 30.54 -1.46 -35.65
N LEU A 327 29.26 -1.68 -35.36
CA LEU A 327 28.55 -1.01 -34.27
C LEU A 327 29.16 -1.35 -32.90
N ILE A 328 29.52 -2.61 -32.68
CA ILE A 328 30.19 -3.06 -31.44
C ILE A 328 31.61 -2.47 -31.36
N ASP A 329 32.38 -2.51 -32.44
CA ASP A 329 33.73 -1.96 -32.47
C ASP A 329 33.74 -0.46 -32.17
N GLY A 330 32.78 0.29 -32.72
CA GLY A 330 32.61 1.72 -32.46
C GLY A 330 32.31 2.07 -31.00
N GLN A 331 31.93 1.10 -30.16
CA GLN A 331 31.61 1.31 -28.75
C GLN A 331 32.67 0.74 -27.79
N LYS A 332 33.67 0.01 -28.27
CA LYS A 332 34.63 -0.73 -27.42
C LYS A 332 35.41 0.13 -26.44
N ASN A 333 35.67 1.39 -26.80
CA ASN A 333 36.38 2.37 -25.99
C ASN A 333 35.47 3.24 -25.10
N SER A 334 34.22 2.84 -24.90
CA SER A 334 33.30 3.53 -23.98
C SER A 334 33.84 3.51 -22.56
N VAL A 335 33.76 4.64 -21.85
CA VAL A 335 34.28 4.81 -20.48
C VAL A 335 33.21 5.26 -19.49
N LEU A 336 33.28 4.77 -18.26
CA LEU A 336 32.49 5.27 -17.13
C LEU A 336 33.21 6.47 -16.51
N GLN A 337 32.54 7.63 -16.47
CA GLN A 337 33.11 8.84 -15.91
C GLN A 337 33.19 8.75 -14.38
N ALA A 338 34.18 9.39 -13.76
CA ALA A 338 34.35 9.31 -12.31
C ALA A 338 33.33 10.15 -11.51
N TYR A 339 32.72 11.16 -12.15
CA TYR A 339 31.88 12.18 -11.52
C TYR A 339 30.36 11.95 -11.67
N THR A 340 29.96 10.85 -12.29
CA THR A 340 28.55 10.51 -12.52
C THR A 340 27.92 9.82 -11.31
N ASP A 341 26.59 9.93 -11.19
CA ASP A 341 25.81 9.26 -10.15
C ASP A 341 25.46 7.81 -10.53
N SER A 342 24.94 7.05 -9.55
CA SER A 342 24.62 5.64 -9.70
C SER A 342 23.60 5.33 -10.81
N TYR A 343 22.67 6.25 -11.11
CA TYR A 343 21.68 6.03 -12.17
C TYR A 343 22.31 6.16 -13.56
N ASN A 344 23.09 7.22 -13.77
CA ASN A 344 23.77 7.43 -15.05
C ASN A 344 24.84 6.36 -15.33
N ASP A 345 25.60 5.97 -14.30
CA ASP A 345 26.51 4.84 -14.40
C ASP A 345 25.77 3.54 -14.70
N GLY A 346 24.70 3.25 -13.96
CA GLY A 346 23.89 2.05 -14.18
C GLY A 346 23.39 1.92 -15.63
N LYS A 347 22.97 3.02 -16.26
CA LYS A 347 22.56 3.03 -17.67
C LYS A 347 23.70 2.67 -18.62
N LEU A 348 24.90 3.24 -18.41
CA LEU A 348 26.05 2.94 -19.26
C LEU A 348 26.54 1.51 -19.01
N MET A 349 26.62 1.08 -17.75
CA MET A 349 27.01 -0.29 -17.39
C MET A 349 26.07 -1.33 -18.00
N ASN A 350 24.75 -1.11 -17.95
CA ASN A 350 23.79 -2.02 -18.59
C ASN A 350 24.04 -2.12 -20.10
N ARG A 351 24.30 -0.99 -20.78
CA ARG A 351 24.64 -0.99 -22.22
C ARG A 351 25.92 -1.76 -22.50
N LEU A 352 26.98 -1.55 -21.72
CA LEU A 352 28.24 -2.30 -21.87
C LEU A 352 28.03 -3.80 -21.64
N ALA A 353 27.26 -4.18 -20.61
CA ALA A 353 26.98 -5.59 -20.30
C ALA A 353 26.25 -6.30 -21.46
N GLN A 354 25.30 -5.62 -22.11
CA GLN A 354 24.62 -6.16 -23.30
C GLN A 354 25.60 -6.28 -24.49
N MET A 355 26.42 -5.26 -24.74
CA MET A 355 27.40 -5.26 -25.83
C MET A 355 28.50 -6.31 -25.63
N VAL A 356 28.93 -6.58 -24.40
CA VAL A 356 29.88 -7.67 -24.10
C VAL A 356 29.32 -9.02 -24.52
N ARG A 357 28.04 -9.29 -24.25
CA ARG A 357 27.38 -10.56 -24.62
C ARG A 357 27.26 -10.70 -26.15
N ILE A 358 26.92 -9.62 -26.84
CA ILE A 358 26.85 -9.60 -28.32
C ILE A 358 28.25 -9.74 -28.93
N ALA A 359 29.25 -9.03 -28.40
CA ALA A 359 30.64 -9.12 -28.85
C ALA A 359 31.17 -10.56 -28.74
N ASP A 360 30.85 -11.26 -27.64
CA ASP A 360 31.19 -12.66 -27.46
C ASP A 360 30.50 -13.57 -28.48
N GLN A 361 29.19 -13.39 -28.69
CA GLN A 361 28.41 -14.12 -29.70
C GLN A 361 28.98 -13.98 -31.11
N ILE A 362 29.44 -12.78 -31.49
CA ILE A 362 30.00 -12.52 -32.82
C ILE A 362 31.51 -12.79 -32.94
N GLY A 363 32.16 -13.24 -31.85
CA GLY A 363 33.60 -13.51 -31.83
C GLY A 363 34.49 -12.26 -31.77
N HIS A 364 33.95 -11.07 -31.48
CA HIS A 364 34.70 -9.82 -31.29
C HIS A 364 35.32 -9.75 -29.89
N THR A 365 36.32 -10.61 -29.67
CA THR A 365 36.96 -10.79 -28.36
C THR A 365 37.66 -9.54 -27.83
N GLU A 366 38.24 -8.70 -28.70
CA GLU A 366 38.88 -7.45 -28.30
C GLU A 366 37.86 -6.48 -27.69
N ALA A 367 36.74 -6.23 -28.39
CA ALA A 367 35.71 -5.34 -27.89
C ALA A 367 35.06 -5.89 -26.61
N ARG A 368 34.82 -7.21 -26.56
CA ARG A 368 34.33 -7.90 -25.37
C ARG A 368 35.24 -7.63 -24.16
N ASP A 369 36.54 -7.87 -24.30
CA ASP A 369 37.49 -7.79 -23.19
C ASP A 369 37.70 -6.34 -22.73
N GLN A 370 37.73 -5.38 -23.65
CA GLN A 370 37.83 -3.95 -23.32
C GLN A 370 36.61 -3.45 -22.54
N MET A 371 35.39 -3.71 -23.03
CA MET A 371 34.17 -3.28 -22.34
C MET A 371 34.00 -3.99 -20.99
N LEU A 372 34.39 -5.26 -20.88
CA LEU A 372 34.39 -6.00 -19.63
C LEU A 372 35.39 -5.41 -18.62
N ALA A 373 36.60 -5.06 -19.06
CA ALA A 373 37.60 -4.40 -18.23
C ALA A 373 37.09 -3.05 -17.70
N THR A 374 36.44 -2.25 -18.56
CA THR A 374 35.81 -0.98 -18.14
C THR A 374 34.77 -1.19 -17.03
N MET A 375 33.90 -2.20 -17.15
CA MET A 375 32.90 -2.49 -16.12
C MET A 375 33.54 -2.97 -14.82
N LYS A 376 34.53 -3.86 -14.89
CA LYS A 376 35.26 -4.36 -13.70
C LYS A 376 35.94 -3.22 -12.95
N ALA A 377 36.66 -2.36 -13.66
CA ALA A 377 37.37 -1.22 -13.08
C ALA A 377 36.45 -0.21 -12.37
N ARG A 378 35.14 -0.19 -12.66
CA ARG A 378 34.16 0.66 -11.95
C ARG A 378 33.49 -0.04 -10.77
N LEU A 379 33.31 -1.36 -10.84
CA LEU A 379 32.64 -2.15 -9.80
C LEU A 379 33.56 -2.54 -8.64
N GLU A 380 34.82 -2.82 -8.95
CA GLU A 380 35.91 -3.13 -8.02
C GLU A 380 36.49 -1.83 -7.45
#